data_AF-A0A7C7NAL8-F1
#
_entry.id   AF-A0A7C7NAL8-F1
#
_cell.length_a   1.000
_cell.length_b   1.000
_cell.length_c   1.000
_cell.angle_alpha   90.00
_cell.angle_beta   90.00
_cell.angle_gamma   90.00
#
_symmetry.space_group_name_H-M   'P 1'
#
loop_
_entity.id
_entity.type
_entity.pdbx_description
1 polymer ?
#
loop_
_entity_poly.entity_id
_entity_poly.type
_entity_poly.pdbx_seq_one_letter_code
_entity_poly.pdbx_strand_id
1 'polypeptide(L)'
;MRSFEEIRGQCSALKDVLVPNETWEGFRAAVLESDEDVLQQHILLVAFRRGLLHQLTTPVHRYLIDFDRQRMRLNKNHLKDLREAWVSPDVAAKRHQKTRAFWGRLTELHVAEWLEEMGWTISSLEAWGGKLDIECTSPTRNECAIEVKSIVSEDADYIADVNLPGQRTAPETLPPYQASNLALFRGLEAADKLRDCEKVRIACLVVSEEIWYQFESSLKETWSLWDSPRFIEVCPKLQQAIQRNKRIDPENRNELKRLIDQLNVLWIVKKSLGFELSSHRVVAMTNPSPSPSCKN
;
A
#
# COMPACT_ATOMS: atom_id res chain seq x y z
N MET A 1 10.28 -22.78 -20.90
CA MET A 1 9.64 -21.80 -20.00
C MET A 1 8.60 -21.07 -20.83
N ARG A 2 7.33 -20.97 -20.38
CA ARG A 2 6.29 -20.28 -21.16
C ARG A 2 6.62 -18.79 -21.25
N SER A 3 6.25 -18.12 -22.34
CA SER A 3 6.42 -16.67 -22.46
C SER A 3 5.39 -15.93 -21.58
N PHE A 4 5.65 -14.66 -21.26
CA PHE A 4 4.66 -13.83 -20.54
C PHE A 4 3.36 -13.71 -21.34
N GLU A 5 3.47 -13.59 -22.67
CA GLU A 5 2.32 -13.51 -23.58
C GLU A 5 1.44 -14.77 -23.50
N GLU A 6 2.05 -15.96 -23.50
CA GLU A 6 1.34 -17.24 -23.35
C GLU A 6 0.59 -17.31 -22.01
N ILE A 7 1.24 -16.91 -20.91
CA ILE A 7 0.62 -16.93 -19.58
C ILE A 7 -0.51 -15.91 -19.49
N ARG A 8 -0.29 -14.69 -20.00
CA ARG A 8 -1.33 -13.67 -20.09
C ARG A 8 -2.54 -14.20 -20.87
N GLY A 9 -2.31 -14.89 -21.99
CA GLY A 9 -3.39 -15.48 -22.80
C GLY A 9 -4.26 -16.49 -22.03
N GLN A 10 -3.73 -17.10 -20.96
CA GLN A 10 -4.36 -18.15 -20.17
C GLN A 10 -4.88 -17.67 -18.81
N CYS A 11 -4.51 -16.47 -18.36
CA CYS A 11 -4.86 -15.94 -17.04
C CYS A 11 -5.73 -14.67 -17.20
N SER A 12 -6.99 -14.76 -16.78
CA SER A 12 -7.93 -13.63 -16.86
C SER A 12 -7.53 -12.46 -15.98
N ALA A 13 -6.88 -12.67 -14.81
CA ALA A 13 -6.33 -11.56 -14.01
C ALA A 13 -5.35 -10.70 -14.81
N LEU A 14 -4.49 -11.33 -15.61
CA LEU A 14 -3.56 -10.62 -16.49
C LEU A 14 -4.29 -10.02 -17.69
N LYS A 15 -5.10 -10.81 -18.38
CA LYS A 15 -5.72 -10.42 -19.65
C LYS A 15 -6.83 -9.38 -19.52
N ASP A 16 -7.56 -9.37 -18.42
CA ASP A 16 -8.79 -8.57 -18.29
C ASP A 16 -8.59 -7.38 -17.33
N VAL A 17 -7.63 -7.47 -16.40
CA VAL A 17 -7.42 -6.45 -15.35
C VAL A 17 -6.03 -5.81 -15.43
N LEU A 18 -4.96 -6.60 -15.27
CA LEU A 18 -3.61 -6.07 -15.03
C LEU A 18 -2.91 -5.55 -16.31
N VAL A 19 -3.04 -6.30 -17.42
CA VAL A 19 -2.52 -5.94 -18.75
C VAL A 19 -3.58 -6.22 -19.82
N PRO A 20 -4.69 -5.46 -19.84
CA PRO A 20 -5.74 -5.68 -20.82
C PRO A 20 -5.29 -5.34 -22.24
N ASN A 21 -6.06 -5.81 -23.24
CA ASN A 21 -5.69 -5.70 -24.66
C ASN A 21 -5.32 -4.27 -25.07
N GLU A 22 -6.03 -3.27 -24.54
CA GLU A 22 -5.74 -1.85 -24.79
C GLU A 22 -4.39 -1.36 -24.25
N THR A 23 -3.79 -2.07 -23.30
CA THR A 23 -2.46 -1.78 -22.74
C THR A 23 -1.38 -2.74 -23.25
N TRP A 24 -1.77 -3.85 -23.88
CA TRP A 24 -0.88 -4.94 -24.25
C TRP A 24 0.22 -4.50 -25.20
N GLU A 25 -0.10 -3.79 -26.29
CA GLU A 25 0.91 -3.36 -27.26
C GLU A 25 1.97 -2.45 -26.62
N GLY A 26 1.54 -1.53 -25.76
CA GLY A 26 2.46 -0.69 -24.99
C GLY A 26 3.35 -1.56 -24.10
N PHE A 27 2.75 -2.39 -23.24
CA PHE A 27 3.49 -3.30 -22.36
C PHE A 27 4.49 -4.17 -23.14
N ARG A 28 4.05 -4.80 -24.23
CA ARG A 28 4.86 -5.67 -25.08
C ARG A 28 6.05 -4.94 -25.67
N ALA A 29 5.87 -3.72 -26.19
CA ALA A 29 6.97 -2.92 -26.74
C ALA A 29 8.04 -2.64 -25.68
N ALA A 30 7.65 -2.24 -24.46
CA ALA A 30 8.63 -2.06 -23.37
C ALA A 30 9.30 -3.36 -22.92
N VAL A 31 8.61 -4.50 -23.00
CA VAL A 31 9.16 -5.77 -22.49
C VAL A 31 10.09 -6.47 -23.48
N LEU A 32 9.82 -6.38 -24.79
CA LEU A 32 10.58 -7.10 -25.81
C LEU A 32 11.76 -6.30 -26.38
N GLU A 33 11.73 -4.97 -26.26
CA GLU A 33 12.70 -4.08 -26.91
C GLU A 33 13.60 -3.32 -25.91
N SER A 34 13.47 -3.54 -24.60
CA SER A 34 14.19 -2.73 -23.59
C SER A 34 15.32 -3.46 -22.87
N ASP A 35 16.32 -2.68 -22.46
CA ASP A 35 17.43 -3.09 -21.59
C ASP A 35 16.98 -3.54 -20.19
N GLU A 36 17.83 -4.29 -19.50
CA GLU A 36 17.64 -4.78 -18.11
C GLU A 36 17.21 -3.68 -17.11
N ASP A 37 17.65 -2.44 -17.31
CA ASP A 37 17.30 -1.31 -16.44
C ASP A 37 15.83 -0.86 -16.56
N VAL A 38 15.18 -1.08 -17.71
CA VAL A 38 13.74 -0.81 -17.90
C VAL A 38 12.91 -1.95 -17.30
N LEU A 39 13.46 -3.16 -17.25
CA LEU A 39 12.77 -4.35 -16.75
C LEU A 39 12.48 -4.26 -15.25
N GLN A 40 13.33 -3.58 -14.47
CA GLN A 40 13.09 -3.32 -13.04
C GLN A 40 11.91 -2.36 -12.79
N GLN A 41 11.48 -1.63 -13.81
CA GLN A 41 10.38 -0.66 -13.73
C GLN A 41 9.01 -1.32 -13.97
N HIS A 42 9.01 -2.62 -14.25
CA HIS A 42 7.83 -3.40 -14.60
C HIS A 42 7.49 -4.46 -13.56
N ILE A 43 6.48 -4.17 -12.72
CA ILE A 43 6.15 -5.00 -11.55
C ILE A 43 5.73 -6.40 -11.97
N LEU A 44 4.82 -6.52 -12.93
CA LEU A 44 4.30 -7.81 -13.38
C LEU A 44 5.39 -8.66 -14.05
N LEU A 45 6.32 -8.01 -14.76
CA LEU A 45 7.41 -8.71 -15.41
C LEU A 45 8.46 -9.21 -14.40
N VAL A 46 8.81 -8.36 -13.43
CA VAL A 46 9.71 -8.76 -12.33
C VAL A 46 9.10 -9.95 -11.58
N ALA A 47 7.80 -9.89 -11.26
CA ALA A 47 7.10 -11.00 -10.61
C ALA A 47 7.10 -12.27 -11.49
N PHE A 48 6.86 -12.15 -12.79
CA PHE A 48 6.93 -13.28 -13.72
C PHE A 48 8.33 -13.92 -13.76
N ARG A 49 9.39 -13.13 -13.92
CA ARG A 49 10.78 -13.61 -13.98
C ARG A 49 11.21 -14.29 -12.68
N ARG A 50 10.66 -13.86 -11.55
CA ARG A 50 10.90 -14.45 -10.22
C ARG A 50 9.99 -15.65 -9.89
N GLY A 51 9.06 -16.02 -10.77
CA GLY A 51 8.08 -17.09 -10.50
C GLY A 51 6.99 -16.71 -9.49
N LEU A 52 6.85 -15.42 -9.19
CA LEU A 52 5.94 -14.86 -8.18
C LEU A 52 4.66 -14.27 -8.78
N LEU A 53 4.42 -14.45 -10.07
CA LEU A 53 3.25 -13.87 -10.75
C LEU A 53 1.92 -14.28 -10.09
N HIS A 54 1.86 -15.50 -9.56
CA HIS A 54 0.69 -16.02 -8.85
C HIS A 54 0.31 -15.17 -7.63
N GLN A 55 1.30 -14.62 -6.92
CA GLN A 55 1.06 -13.75 -5.76
C GLN A 55 0.31 -12.47 -6.15
N LEU A 56 0.54 -11.97 -7.38
CA LEU A 56 -0.17 -10.81 -7.90
C LEU A 56 -1.55 -11.16 -8.47
N THR A 57 -1.66 -12.32 -9.12
CA THR A 57 -2.88 -12.68 -9.85
C THR A 57 -3.95 -13.31 -8.96
N THR A 58 -3.57 -14.03 -7.90
CA THR A 58 -4.53 -14.69 -6.99
C THR A 58 -5.52 -13.71 -6.34
N PRO A 59 -5.08 -12.61 -5.69
CA PRO A 59 -6.01 -11.66 -5.10
C PRO A 59 -6.88 -10.94 -6.16
N VAL A 60 -6.35 -10.71 -7.36
CA VAL A 60 -7.12 -10.16 -8.50
C VAL A 60 -8.19 -11.15 -8.97
N HIS A 61 -7.85 -12.42 -9.11
CA HIS A 61 -8.81 -13.48 -9.43
C HIS A 61 -9.92 -13.51 -8.38
N ARG A 62 -9.54 -13.65 -7.12
CA ARG A 62 -10.47 -13.79 -6.00
C ARG A 62 -11.46 -12.63 -5.92
N TYR A 63 -10.98 -11.39 -5.95
CA TYR A 63 -11.82 -10.23 -5.64
C TYR A 63 -12.38 -9.50 -6.85
N LEU A 64 -11.77 -9.63 -8.04
CA LEU A 64 -12.16 -8.84 -9.22
C LEU A 64 -12.73 -9.69 -10.36
N ILE A 65 -12.52 -11.01 -10.35
CA ILE A 65 -12.90 -11.90 -11.46
C ILE A 65 -13.91 -12.97 -11.02
N ASP A 66 -13.60 -13.69 -9.95
CA ASP A 66 -14.33 -14.87 -9.50
C ASP A 66 -15.41 -14.52 -8.46
N PHE A 67 -15.27 -13.39 -7.76
CA PHE A 67 -16.28 -12.89 -6.85
C PHE A 67 -17.61 -12.65 -7.58
N ASP A 68 -18.71 -13.15 -7.02
CA ASP A 68 -20.01 -13.30 -7.65
C ASP A 68 -20.44 -12.06 -8.46
N ARG A 69 -20.25 -12.16 -9.78
CA ARG A 69 -20.36 -11.07 -10.77
C ARG A 69 -21.76 -10.46 -10.87
N GLN A 70 -22.77 -11.07 -10.27
CA GLN A 70 -24.17 -10.71 -10.52
C GLN A 70 -24.66 -9.50 -9.72
N ARG A 71 -23.93 -9.00 -8.71
CA ARG A 71 -24.46 -7.96 -7.82
C ARG A 71 -23.58 -6.73 -7.57
N MET A 72 -22.28 -6.76 -7.89
CA MET A 72 -21.37 -5.65 -7.54
C MET A 72 -20.80 -4.94 -8.77
N ARG A 73 -20.86 -3.60 -8.73
CA ARG A 73 -20.32 -2.73 -9.78
C ARG A 73 -18.87 -2.40 -9.45
N LEU A 74 -17.93 -3.03 -10.17
CA LEU A 74 -16.51 -2.75 -10.00
C LEU A 74 -16.19 -1.26 -10.21
N ASN A 75 -15.36 -0.72 -9.34
CA ASN A 75 -14.90 0.66 -9.42
C ASN A 75 -13.92 0.81 -10.59
N LYS A 76 -14.33 1.53 -11.63
CA LYS A 76 -13.53 1.72 -12.86
C LYS A 76 -12.21 2.42 -12.61
N ASN A 77 -12.12 3.32 -11.62
CA ASN A 77 -10.87 4.00 -11.28
C ASN A 77 -9.91 3.03 -10.60
N HIS A 78 -10.41 2.21 -9.66
CA HIS A 78 -9.61 1.17 -9.01
C HIS A 78 -9.04 0.18 -10.05
N LEU A 79 -9.87 -0.29 -10.99
CA LEU A 79 -9.41 -1.15 -12.09
C LEU A 79 -8.39 -0.46 -13.00
N LYS A 80 -8.54 0.84 -13.24
CA LYS A 80 -7.60 1.61 -14.06
C LYS A 80 -6.23 1.73 -13.37
N ASP A 81 -6.22 1.95 -12.07
CA ASP A 81 -5.00 2.09 -11.28
C ASP A 81 -4.24 0.76 -11.16
N LEU A 82 -4.93 -0.38 -11.24
CA LEU A 82 -4.33 -1.73 -11.32
C LEU A 82 -3.73 -2.09 -12.69
N ARG A 83 -3.79 -1.20 -13.69
CA ARG A 83 -3.23 -1.47 -15.02
C ARG A 83 -1.80 -0.99 -15.11
N GLU A 84 -0.94 -1.86 -15.61
CA GLU A 84 0.46 -1.51 -15.88
C GLU A 84 0.61 -0.71 -17.19
N ALA A 85 0.19 0.55 -17.16
CA ALA A 85 0.06 1.44 -18.32
C ALA A 85 1.02 2.66 -18.29
N TRP A 86 2.23 2.48 -17.73
CA TRP A 86 3.24 3.56 -17.59
C TRP A 86 4.48 3.39 -18.50
N VAL A 87 4.27 2.69 -19.61
CA VAL A 87 5.28 2.33 -20.62
C VAL A 87 5.75 3.54 -21.46
N SER A 88 4.90 4.54 -21.66
CA SER A 88 5.30 5.75 -22.41
C SER A 88 6.46 6.47 -21.69
N PRO A 89 7.34 7.21 -22.40
CA PRO A 89 8.31 8.14 -21.81
C PRO A 89 7.63 9.33 -21.11
N ASP A 90 6.62 9.06 -20.30
CA ASP A 90 6.07 9.93 -19.29
C ASP A 90 7.22 10.40 -18.38
N VAL A 91 7.26 11.70 -18.10
CA VAL A 91 8.15 12.32 -17.10
C VAL A 91 8.17 11.45 -15.85
N ALA A 92 9.35 11.11 -15.33
CA ALA A 92 9.54 10.17 -14.20
C ALA A 92 8.53 10.34 -13.05
N ALA A 93 8.14 11.58 -12.75
CA ALA A 93 7.10 11.92 -11.78
C ALA A 93 5.72 11.27 -12.06
N LYS A 94 5.25 11.26 -13.31
CA LYS A 94 3.96 10.65 -13.69
C LYS A 94 4.01 9.12 -13.60
N ARG A 95 5.15 8.52 -13.98
CA ARG A 95 5.38 7.08 -13.81
C ARG A 95 5.31 6.71 -12.35
N HIS A 96 6.08 7.40 -11.51
CA HIS A 96 6.06 7.21 -10.06
C HIS A 96 4.64 7.29 -9.47
N GLN A 97 3.84 8.29 -9.85
CA GLN A 97 2.46 8.40 -9.41
C GLN A 97 1.61 7.19 -9.80
N LYS A 98 1.74 6.69 -11.05
CA LYS A 98 1.01 5.50 -11.52
C LYS A 98 1.46 4.23 -10.81
N THR A 99 2.76 4.04 -10.62
CA THR A 99 3.33 2.91 -9.88
C THR A 99 2.83 2.88 -8.44
N ARG A 100 2.79 4.03 -7.76
CA ARG A 100 2.22 4.13 -6.41
C ARG A 100 0.72 3.83 -6.36
N ALA A 101 -0.04 4.30 -7.35
CA ALA A 101 -1.46 3.98 -7.43
C ALA A 101 -1.67 2.46 -7.61
N PHE A 102 -0.91 1.84 -8.50
CA PHE A 102 -0.91 0.40 -8.70
C PHE A 102 -0.59 -0.36 -7.41
N TRP A 103 0.52 -0.01 -6.75
CA TRP A 103 0.91 -0.64 -5.48
C TRP A 103 -0.12 -0.45 -4.37
N GLY A 104 -0.74 0.73 -4.29
CA GLY A 104 -1.82 1.00 -3.36
C GLY A 104 -2.98 0.03 -3.55
N ARG A 105 -3.53 -0.03 -4.79
CA ARG A 105 -4.67 -0.89 -5.11
C ARG A 105 -4.36 -2.37 -4.92
N LEU A 106 -3.20 -2.79 -5.38
CA LEU A 106 -2.75 -4.17 -5.23
C LEU A 106 -2.53 -4.53 -3.75
N THR A 107 -2.06 -3.60 -2.93
CA THR A 107 -1.85 -3.83 -1.49
C THR A 107 -3.17 -3.91 -0.74
N GLU A 108 -4.19 -3.14 -1.11
CA GLU A 108 -5.55 -3.30 -0.58
C GLU A 108 -6.06 -4.75 -0.78
N LEU A 109 -5.87 -5.31 -1.98
CA LEU A 109 -6.30 -6.69 -2.26
C LEU A 109 -5.49 -7.74 -1.48
N HIS A 110 -4.17 -7.56 -1.33
CA HIS A 110 -3.36 -8.44 -0.50
C HIS A 110 -3.75 -8.37 0.99
N VAL A 111 -4.10 -7.18 1.49
CA VAL A 111 -4.58 -7.04 2.88
C VAL A 111 -5.92 -7.76 3.06
N ALA A 112 -6.82 -7.68 2.08
CA ALA A 112 -8.07 -8.43 2.12
C ALA A 112 -7.82 -9.95 2.18
N GLU A 113 -6.92 -10.46 1.34
CA GLU A 113 -6.56 -11.89 1.33
C GLU A 113 -5.95 -12.34 2.66
N TRP A 114 -5.00 -11.56 3.17
CA TRP A 114 -4.35 -11.82 4.45
C TRP A 114 -5.34 -11.81 5.63
N LEU A 115 -6.36 -10.95 5.60
CA LEU A 115 -7.41 -10.92 6.62
C LEU A 115 -8.28 -12.19 6.57
N GLU A 116 -8.65 -12.66 5.38
CA GLU A 116 -9.40 -13.92 5.24
C GLU A 116 -8.61 -15.12 5.75
N GLU A 117 -7.30 -15.17 5.51
CA GLU A 117 -6.40 -16.20 6.07
C GLU A 117 -6.38 -16.18 7.61
N MET A 118 -6.58 -15.01 8.22
CA MET A 118 -6.75 -14.84 9.67
C MET A 118 -8.18 -15.11 10.17
N GLY A 119 -9.08 -15.57 9.31
CA GLY A 119 -10.47 -15.91 9.64
C GLY A 119 -11.42 -14.71 9.68
N TRP A 120 -11.04 -13.57 9.12
CA TRP A 120 -11.95 -12.44 8.93
C TRP A 120 -12.85 -12.68 7.72
N THR A 121 -13.96 -11.96 7.65
CA THR A 121 -14.88 -12.03 6.49
C THR A 121 -14.99 -10.66 5.85
N ILE A 122 -14.61 -10.53 4.58
CA ILE A 122 -14.72 -9.29 3.83
C ILE A 122 -16.17 -9.06 3.41
N SER A 123 -16.73 -7.89 3.76
CA SER A 123 -18.11 -7.52 3.42
C SER A 123 -18.19 -6.44 2.35
N SER A 124 -17.14 -5.63 2.19
CA SER A 124 -17.06 -4.55 1.21
C SER A 124 -15.59 -4.21 0.88
N LEU A 125 -15.32 -3.83 -0.36
CA LEU A 125 -14.04 -3.28 -0.81
C LEU A 125 -14.29 -2.01 -1.62
N GLU A 126 -13.34 -1.05 -1.62
CA GLU A 126 -13.41 0.10 -2.54
C GLU A 126 -13.46 -0.38 -4.01
N ALA A 127 -12.76 -1.48 -4.32
CA ALA A 127 -12.78 -2.12 -5.63
C ALA A 127 -14.20 -2.51 -6.09
N TRP A 128 -15.11 -2.77 -5.14
CA TRP A 128 -16.52 -3.11 -5.38
C TRP A 128 -17.45 -1.89 -5.32
N GLY A 129 -16.89 -0.68 -5.21
CA GLY A 129 -17.63 0.57 -5.04
C GLY A 129 -17.90 0.94 -3.58
N GLY A 130 -17.27 0.26 -2.62
CA GLY A 130 -17.27 0.64 -1.20
C GLY A 130 -16.71 2.05 -0.99
N LYS A 131 -17.13 2.69 0.11
CA LYS A 131 -16.66 4.04 0.47
C LYS A 131 -15.29 4.03 1.15
N LEU A 132 -14.93 2.90 1.74
CA LEU A 132 -13.71 2.67 2.49
C LEU A 132 -12.93 1.56 1.78
N ASP A 133 -11.62 1.50 2.02
CA ASP A 133 -10.75 0.54 1.34
C ASP A 133 -11.23 -0.90 1.60
N ILE A 134 -11.46 -1.26 2.87
CA ILE A 134 -11.96 -2.57 3.28
C ILE A 134 -12.98 -2.43 4.42
N GLU A 135 -14.14 -3.07 4.30
CA GLU A 135 -15.05 -3.33 5.41
C GLU A 135 -15.15 -4.83 5.62
N CYS A 136 -15.09 -5.26 6.88
CA CYS A 136 -15.01 -6.67 7.23
C CYS A 136 -15.59 -6.95 8.62
N THR A 137 -15.77 -8.23 8.92
CA THR A 137 -16.17 -8.71 10.24
C THR A 137 -15.02 -9.53 10.81
N SER A 138 -14.58 -9.18 12.02
CA SER A 138 -13.51 -9.90 12.71
C SER A 138 -13.95 -11.31 13.13
N PRO A 139 -13.02 -12.22 13.48
CA PRO A 139 -13.37 -13.53 14.03
C PRO A 139 -14.22 -13.46 15.31
N THR A 140 -14.13 -12.35 16.06
CA THR A 140 -14.95 -12.07 17.25
C THR A 140 -16.27 -11.38 16.91
N ARG A 141 -16.65 -11.31 15.62
CA ARG A 141 -17.88 -10.72 15.08
C ARG A 141 -18.03 -9.21 15.25
N ASN A 142 -16.92 -8.49 15.41
CA ASN A 142 -16.95 -7.03 15.40
C ASN A 142 -16.92 -6.52 13.95
N GLU A 143 -17.81 -5.59 13.61
CA GLU A 143 -17.72 -4.89 12.33
C GLU A 143 -16.56 -3.91 12.35
N CYS A 144 -15.72 -3.99 11.32
CA CYS A 144 -14.49 -3.23 11.19
C CYS A 144 -14.45 -2.50 9.85
N ALA A 145 -13.83 -1.32 9.87
CA ALA A 145 -13.45 -0.55 8.70
C ALA A 145 -11.94 -0.36 8.73
N ILE A 146 -11.30 -0.70 7.63
CA ILE A 146 -9.85 -0.67 7.50
C ILE A 146 -9.49 0.27 6.36
N GLU A 147 -8.59 1.21 6.65
CA GLU A 147 -7.96 2.08 5.67
C GLU A 147 -6.50 1.65 5.50
N VAL A 148 -6.11 1.32 4.27
CA VAL A 148 -4.82 0.74 3.94
C VAL A 148 -3.92 1.82 3.38
N LYS A 149 -2.72 1.97 3.96
CA LYS A 149 -1.68 2.87 3.46
C LYS A 149 -0.45 2.07 3.09
N SER A 150 -0.19 1.97 1.80
CA SER A 150 1.06 1.42 1.29
C SER A 150 2.20 2.43 1.44
N ILE A 151 3.34 1.97 1.96
CA ILE A 151 4.60 2.70 2.09
C ILE A 151 5.65 1.86 1.37
N VAL A 152 6.09 2.34 0.21
CA VAL A 152 6.98 1.61 -0.72
C VAL A 152 8.28 2.38 -0.93
N SER A 153 9.31 1.71 -1.46
CA SER A 153 10.64 2.29 -1.65
C SER A 153 10.63 3.58 -2.45
N GLU A 154 9.72 3.73 -3.42
CA GLU A 154 9.66 4.96 -4.20
C GLU A 154 9.23 6.18 -3.36
N ASP A 155 8.60 5.99 -2.20
CA ASP A 155 8.38 7.09 -1.23
C ASP A 155 9.68 7.52 -0.54
N ALA A 156 10.67 6.62 -0.41
CA ALA A 156 12.01 6.89 0.12
C ALA A 156 12.99 7.38 -0.95
N ASP A 157 12.92 6.85 -2.18
CA ASP A 157 13.70 7.34 -3.32
C ASP A 157 13.17 8.70 -3.79
N TYR A 158 11.87 8.99 -3.65
CA TYR A 158 11.38 10.37 -3.73
C TYR A 158 12.10 11.25 -2.68
N ILE A 159 12.47 10.76 -1.50
CA ILE A 159 13.22 11.57 -0.53
C ILE A 159 14.69 11.77 -0.96
N ALA A 160 15.29 10.82 -1.69
CA ALA A 160 16.68 10.88 -2.16
C ALA A 160 16.89 11.61 -3.52
N ASP A 161 15.98 11.44 -4.48
CA ASP A 161 16.16 11.83 -5.90
C ASP A 161 16.06 13.33 -6.22
N VAL A 162 15.85 14.21 -5.23
CA VAL A 162 15.76 15.67 -5.47
C VAL A 162 17.08 16.42 -5.27
N ASN A 163 18.15 15.75 -4.85
CA ASN A 163 19.42 16.45 -4.63
C ASN A 163 20.49 16.24 -5.70
N LEU A 164 20.52 15.15 -6.49
CA LEU A 164 21.63 14.93 -7.44
C LEU A 164 21.22 14.09 -8.67
N PRO A 165 20.97 14.69 -9.85
CA PRO A 165 20.93 13.93 -11.10
C PRO A 165 22.38 13.57 -11.48
N GLY A 166 22.89 12.43 -11.01
CA GLY A 166 24.18 11.90 -11.47
C GLY A 166 25.07 11.21 -10.44
N GLN A 167 24.68 11.14 -9.17
CA GLN A 167 25.43 10.41 -8.16
C GLN A 167 24.51 9.42 -7.45
N ARG A 168 24.61 8.14 -7.83
CA ARG A 168 24.25 7.03 -6.95
C ARG A 168 25.28 7.01 -5.82
N THR A 169 25.17 7.91 -4.85
CA THR A 169 25.89 7.72 -3.59
C THR A 169 25.25 6.54 -2.85
N ALA A 170 26.10 5.80 -2.12
CA ALA A 170 25.69 4.73 -1.21
C ALA A 170 24.48 5.16 -0.36
N PRO A 171 23.62 4.24 0.12
CA PRO A 171 22.38 4.59 0.82
C PRO A 171 22.69 5.56 1.95
N GLU A 172 22.47 6.85 1.68
CA GLU A 172 22.68 7.89 2.65
C GLU A 172 21.68 7.59 3.76
N THR A 173 22.20 7.44 4.98
CA THR A 173 21.40 7.20 6.18
C THR A 173 20.32 8.27 6.23
N LEU A 174 19.08 7.89 5.87
CA LEU A 174 17.93 8.76 6.03
C LEU A 174 17.92 9.27 7.47
N PRO A 175 17.57 10.56 7.70
CA PRO A 175 17.51 11.09 9.04
C PRO A 175 16.65 10.18 9.94
N PRO A 176 17.06 9.94 11.20
CA PRO A 176 16.54 8.84 12.05
C PRO A 176 15.02 8.91 12.31
N TYR A 177 14.38 10.06 12.05
CA TYR A 177 12.97 10.29 12.28
C TYR A 177 12.09 10.23 11.02
N GLN A 178 12.63 10.09 9.81
CA GLN A 178 11.81 10.16 8.59
C GLN A 178 10.81 9.01 8.47
N ALA A 179 11.24 7.77 8.75
CA ALA A 179 10.36 6.61 8.74
C ALA A 179 9.20 6.79 9.74
N SER A 180 9.51 7.25 10.95
CA SER A 180 8.53 7.61 11.98
C SER A 180 7.57 8.71 11.56
N ASN A 181 8.07 9.82 11.00
CA ASN A 181 7.22 10.91 10.53
C ASN A 181 6.30 10.45 9.39
N LEU A 182 6.81 9.64 8.47
CA LEU A 182 6.02 9.11 7.37
C LEU A 182 4.93 8.16 7.90
N ALA A 183 5.26 7.26 8.82
CA ALA A 183 4.29 6.41 9.48
C ALA A 183 3.19 7.24 10.18
N LEU A 184 3.59 8.26 10.96
CA LEU A 184 2.65 9.16 11.64
C LEU A 184 1.73 9.86 10.64
N PHE A 185 2.29 10.44 9.57
CA PHE A 185 1.52 11.11 8.54
C PHE A 185 0.50 10.16 7.88
N ARG A 186 0.93 8.95 7.48
CA ARG A 186 0.02 7.95 6.90
C ARG A 186 -1.06 7.50 7.88
N GLY A 187 -0.71 7.32 9.15
CA GLY A 187 -1.66 7.01 10.22
C GLY A 187 -2.72 8.09 10.38
N LEU A 188 -2.31 9.37 10.35
CA LEU A 188 -3.21 10.52 10.40
C LEU A 188 -4.11 10.61 9.16
N GLU A 189 -3.56 10.38 7.96
CA GLU A 189 -4.35 10.30 6.73
C GLU A 189 -5.42 9.21 6.81
N ALA A 190 -5.09 8.07 7.42
CA ALA A 190 -6.02 6.99 7.61
C ALA A 190 -7.10 7.33 8.65
N ALA A 191 -6.69 7.92 9.78
CA ALA A 191 -7.60 8.38 10.82
C ALA A 191 -8.61 9.41 10.29
N ASP A 192 -8.16 10.42 9.54
CA ASP A 192 -9.07 11.43 8.97
C ASP A 192 -10.08 10.82 7.99
N LYS A 193 -9.68 9.85 7.17
CA LYS A 193 -10.62 9.14 6.29
C LYS A 193 -11.65 8.31 7.06
N LEU A 194 -11.26 7.71 8.18
CA LEU A 194 -12.12 6.87 9.01
C LEU A 194 -12.95 7.65 10.05
N ARG A 195 -12.74 8.95 10.20
CA ARG A 195 -13.28 9.75 11.32
C ARG A 195 -14.80 9.64 11.50
N ASP A 196 -15.54 9.57 10.39
CA ASP A 196 -17.00 9.55 10.34
C ASP A 196 -17.57 8.11 10.30
N CYS A 197 -16.72 7.09 10.48
CA CYS A 197 -17.11 5.68 10.51
C CYS A 197 -17.52 5.24 11.92
N GLU A 198 -18.64 4.54 12.02
CA GLU A 198 -19.18 4.01 13.30
C GLU A 198 -18.63 2.62 13.67
N LYS A 199 -17.95 1.94 12.73
CA LYS A 199 -17.35 0.61 12.92
C LYS A 199 -16.05 0.72 13.73
N VAL A 200 -15.47 -0.42 14.10
CA VAL A 200 -14.10 -0.45 14.63
C VAL A 200 -13.14 0.06 13.55
N ARG A 201 -12.45 1.16 13.82
CA ARG A 201 -11.58 1.88 12.89
C ARG A 201 -10.14 1.38 13.00
N ILE A 202 -9.63 0.82 11.91
CA ILE A 202 -8.29 0.25 11.84
C ILE A 202 -7.50 0.96 10.73
N ALA A 203 -6.38 1.55 11.09
CA ALA A 203 -5.40 1.98 10.09
C ALA A 203 -4.40 0.84 9.86
N CYS A 204 -4.19 0.44 8.60
CA CYS A 204 -3.24 -0.61 8.23
C CYS A 204 -2.11 0.00 7.39
N LEU A 205 -0.95 0.21 8.01
CA LEU A 205 0.26 0.68 7.34
C LEU A 205 1.04 -0.52 6.82
N VAL A 206 1.14 -0.66 5.50
CA VAL A 206 1.87 -1.75 4.85
C VAL A 206 3.18 -1.21 4.32
N VAL A 207 4.28 -1.62 4.93
CA VAL A 207 5.64 -1.18 4.60
C VAL A 207 6.33 -2.26 3.78
N SER A 208 6.93 -1.88 2.64
CA SER A 208 7.66 -2.82 1.80
C SER A 208 8.99 -3.26 2.43
N GLU A 209 9.41 -4.49 2.13
CA GLU A 209 10.66 -5.10 2.62
C GLU A 209 11.87 -4.21 2.38
N GLU A 210 11.94 -3.57 1.20
CA GLU A 210 13.08 -2.79 0.74
C GLU A 210 13.42 -1.62 1.66
N ILE A 211 12.41 -1.05 2.33
CA ILE A 211 12.58 0.08 3.25
C ILE A 211 12.33 -0.30 4.71
N TRP A 212 12.00 -1.57 4.99
CA TRP A 212 11.64 -2.00 6.34
C TRP A 212 12.72 -1.71 7.37
N TYR A 213 14.00 -1.87 7.00
CA TYR A 213 15.14 -1.60 7.87
C TYR A 213 15.15 -0.16 8.44
N GLN A 214 14.55 0.79 7.73
CA GLN A 214 14.43 2.19 8.16
C GLN A 214 13.37 2.35 9.24
N PHE A 215 12.33 1.51 9.21
CA PHE A 215 11.27 1.51 10.20
C PHE A 215 11.66 0.66 11.41
N GLU A 216 12.38 -0.44 11.21
CA GLU A 216 12.61 -1.46 12.25
C GLU A 216 13.16 -0.88 13.57
N SER A 217 14.18 -0.01 13.49
CA SER A 217 14.78 0.60 14.67
C SER A 217 13.82 1.57 15.37
N SER A 218 13.14 2.44 14.60
CA SER A 218 12.19 3.41 15.14
C SER A 218 10.95 2.74 15.75
N LEU A 219 10.51 1.64 15.13
CA LEU A 219 9.49 0.76 15.67
C LEU A 219 10.00 0.26 17.03
N LYS A 220 11.16 -0.40 17.14
CA LYS A 220 11.65 -0.94 18.44
C LYS A 220 11.78 0.11 19.57
N GLU A 221 12.14 1.35 19.27
CA GLU A 221 12.62 2.32 20.28
C GLU A 221 11.66 3.49 20.62
N THR A 222 10.73 3.91 19.75
CA THR A 222 10.16 5.28 19.83
C THR A 222 8.63 5.42 19.77
N TRP A 223 7.88 4.46 20.29
CA TRP A 223 6.41 4.49 20.16
C TRP A 223 5.63 5.57 20.93
N SER A 224 6.32 6.43 21.68
CA SER A 224 5.73 7.66 22.22
C SER A 224 5.16 8.60 21.15
N LEU A 225 5.41 8.33 19.85
CA LEU A 225 4.82 9.09 18.74
C LEU A 225 3.31 8.95 18.61
N TRP A 226 2.67 7.90 19.12
CA TRP A 226 1.20 7.82 19.08
C TRP A 226 0.57 8.39 20.36
N ASP A 227 1.27 8.23 21.49
CA ASP A 227 0.82 8.79 22.77
C ASP A 227 0.95 10.33 22.79
N SER A 228 2.00 10.84 22.17
CA SER A 228 2.30 12.27 22.03
C SER A 228 2.75 12.59 20.59
N PRO A 229 1.83 12.58 19.61
CA PRO A 229 2.16 12.78 18.20
C PRO A 229 2.74 14.15 17.94
N ARG A 230 3.90 14.13 17.29
CA ARG A 230 4.63 15.29 16.79
C ARG A 230 5.53 14.86 15.64
N PHE A 231 5.70 15.75 14.68
CA PHE A 231 6.70 15.57 13.65
C PHE A 231 8.07 16.09 14.14
N ILE A 232 9.15 15.40 13.78
CA ILE A 232 10.52 15.73 14.21
C ILE A 232 11.42 15.83 12.98
N GLU A 233 12.02 17.01 12.73
CA GLU A 233 12.99 17.20 11.64
C GLU A 233 12.45 16.77 10.26
N VAL A 234 11.24 17.18 9.91
CA VAL A 234 10.55 16.75 8.67
C VAL A 234 11.33 17.17 7.43
N CYS A 235 11.58 16.22 6.51
CA CYS A 235 12.18 16.56 5.23
C CYS A 235 11.25 17.46 4.39
N PRO A 236 11.78 18.35 3.51
CA PRO A 236 10.97 19.31 2.76
C PRO A 236 9.83 18.67 1.94
N LYS A 237 10.04 17.46 1.43
CA LYS A 237 9.03 16.72 0.64
C LYS A 237 7.86 16.24 1.48
N LEU A 238 8.14 15.64 2.63
CA LEU A 238 7.09 15.22 3.57
C LEU A 238 6.37 16.46 4.13
N GLN A 239 7.11 17.53 4.41
CA GLN A 239 6.53 18.81 4.83
C GLN A 239 5.52 19.35 3.80
N GLN A 240 5.89 19.34 2.51
CA GLN A 240 4.97 19.73 1.44
C GLN A 240 3.75 18.81 1.34
N ALA A 241 3.93 17.50 1.53
CA ALA A 241 2.81 16.54 1.53
C ALA A 241 1.84 16.81 2.68
N ILE A 242 2.36 17.06 3.90
CA ILE A 242 1.58 17.42 5.07
C ILE A 242 0.82 18.74 4.81
N GLN A 243 1.50 19.78 4.33
CA GLN A 243 0.88 21.09 4.05
C GLN A 243 -0.21 21.04 2.98
N ARG A 244 -0.10 20.14 1.99
CA ARG A 244 -1.17 19.91 1.01
C ARG A 244 -2.40 19.28 1.65
N ASN A 245 -2.23 18.51 2.72
CA ASN A 245 -3.32 17.97 3.51
C ASN A 245 -3.81 19.00 4.53
N LYS A 246 -4.71 19.89 4.08
CA LYS A 246 -5.28 20.99 4.88
C LYS A 246 -6.01 20.57 6.16
N ARG A 247 -6.25 19.27 6.36
CA ARG A 247 -6.93 18.72 7.55
C ARG A 247 -5.95 18.30 8.65
N ILE A 248 -4.65 18.31 8.37
CA ILE A 248 -3.60 17.96 9.32
C ILE A 248 -2.78 19.22 9.56
N ASP A 249 -2.87 19.79 10.76
CA ASP A 249 -1.97 20.83 11.23
C ASP A 249 -0.77 20.18 11.94
N PRO A 250 0.45 20.17 11.33
CA PRO A 250 1.62 19.51 11.92
C PRO A 250 2.08 20.12 13.25
N GLU A 251 1.73 21.38 13.53
CA GLU A 251 2.17 22.09 14.74
C GLU A 251 1.19 21.89 15.91
N ASN A 252 -0.06 21.54 15.62
CA ASN A 252 -1.11 21.38 16.62
C ASN A 252 -1.13 19.95 17.19
N ARG A 253 -0.24 19.66 18.14
CA ARG A 253 -0.13 18.34 18.79
C ARG A 253 -1.44 17.79 19.36
N ASN A 254 -2.29 18.66 19.91
CA ASN A 254 -3.58 18.23 20.47
C ASN A 254 -4.54 17.75 19.38
N GLU A 255 -4.52 18.40 18.22
CA GLU A 255 -5.30 17.97 17.06
C GLU A 255 -4.76 16.66 16.48
N LEU A 256 -3.43 16.53 16.34
CA LEU A 256 -2.81 15.28 15.89
C LEU A 256 -3.20 14.11 16.81
N LYS A 257 -3.14 14.32 18.13
CA LYS A 257 -3.55 13.33 19.12
C LYS A 257 -5.04 12.99 18.98
N ARG A 258 -5.90 13.99 18.91
CA ARG A 258 -7.34 13.80 18.72
C ARG A 258 -7.65 12.98 17.46
N LEU A 259 -6.94 13.20 16.36
CA LEU A 259 -7.11 12.43 15.13
C LEU A 259 -6.70 10.97 15.33
N ILE A 260 -5.49 10.71 15.85
CA ILE A 260 -5.02 9.35 16.10
C ILE A 260 -5.92 8.59 17.10
N ASP A 261 -6.37 9.25 18.17
CA ASP A 261 -7.25 8.67 19.20
C ASP A 261 -8.64 8.29 18.64
N GLN A 262 -9.00 8.70 17.42
CA GLN A 262 -10.20 8.19 16.74
C GLN A 262 -10.01 6.75 16.29
N LEU A 263 -8.80 6.33 15.94
CA LEU A 263 -8.56 4.93 15.58
C LEU A 263 -8.76 4.03 16.81
N ASN A 264 -9.28 2.83 16.58
CA ASN A 264 -9.26 1.80 17.63
C ASN A 264 -7.91 1.08 17.63
N VAL A 265 -7.40 0.80 16.43
CA VAL A 265 -6.18 0.03 16.23
C VAL A 265 -5.37 0.58 15.06
N LEU A 266 -4.05 0.54 15.21
CA LEU A 266 -3.09 0.76 14.13
C LEU A 266 -2.28 -0.52 13.92
N TRP A 267 -2.30 -1.05 12.71
CA TRP A 267 -1.45 -2.16 12.28
C TRP A 267 -0.28 -1.65 11.46
N ILE A 268 0.90 -2.19 11.74
CA ILE A 268 2.09 -2.00 10.92
C ILE A 268 2.51 -3.38 10.43
N VAL A 269 2.35 -3.58 9.14
CA VAL A 269 2.50 -4.84 8.43
C VAL A 269 3.68 -4.70 7.48
N LYS A 270 4.53 -5.72 7.43
CA LYS A 270 5.62 -5.80 6.46
C LYS A 270 5.15 -6.61 5.27
N LYS A 271 5.48 -6.14 4.07
CA LYS A 271 5.24 -6.83 2.82
C LYS A 271 6.56 -7.31 2.24
N SER A 272 6.73 -8.63 2.13
CA SER A 272 7.96 -9.24 1.62
C SER A 272 8.15 -8.96 0.12
N LEU A 273 9.36 -9.21 -0.40
CA LEU A 273 9.61 -9.23 -1.85
C LEU A 273 8.78 -10.28 -2.60
N GLY A 274 8.28 -11.29 -1.86
CA GLY A 274 7.34 -12.30 -2.33
C GLY A 274 5.87 -11.86 -2.27
N PHE A 275 5.60 -10.59 -1.94
CA PHE A 275 4.28 -9.99 -1.76
C PHE A 275 3.48 -10.50 -0.54
N GLU A 276 4.06 -11.40 0.25
CA GLU A 276 3.45 -11.93 1.46
C GLU A 276 3.39 -10.86 2.56
N LEU A 277 2.30 -10.86 3.32
CA LEU A 277 2.10 -9.96 4.43
C LEU A 277 2.40 -10.65 5.75
N SER A 278 3.17 -9.98 6.61
CA SER A 278 3.44 -10.42 7.97
C SER A 278 3.16 -9.29 8.95
N SER A 279 2.33 -9.56 9.95
CA SER A 279 2.08 -8.59 11.02
C SER A 279 3.33 -8.48 11.89
N HIS A 280 3.80 -7.25 12.06
CA HIS A 280 4.92 -6.98 12.96
C HIS A 280 4.47 -6.24 14.21
N ARG A 281 3.41 -5.42 14.13
CA ARG A 281 2.83 -4.84 15.33
C ARG A 281 1.39 -4.38 15.22
N VAL A 282 0.73 -4.48 16.37
CA VAL A 282 -0.60 -3.92 16.66
C VAL A 282 -0.46 -2.88 17.78
N VAL A 283 -0.93 -1.66 17.54
CA VAL A 283 -1.01 -0.59 18.55
C VAL A 283 -2.48 -0.31 18.83
N ALA A 284 -2.93 -0.56 20.06
CA ALA A 284 -4.26 -0.19 20.52
C ALA A 284 -4.24 1.27 20.99
N MET A 285 -5.09 2.12 20.41
CA MET A 285 -5.14 3.55 20.77
C MET A 285 -6.18 3.82 21.88
N THR A 286 -7.20 2.98 21.96
CA THR A 286 -8.19 2.94 23.04
C THR A 286 -8.10 1.58 23.73
N ASN A 287 -8.25 1.52 25.07
CA ASN A 287 -8.20 0.27 25.86
C ASN A 287 -8.88 -0.90 25.11
N PRO A 288 -8.14 -1.96 24.76
CA PRO A 288 -8.55 -2.89 23.72
C PRO A 288 -9.57 -3.92 24.21
N SER A 289 -10.52 -4.26 23.33
CA SER A 289 -10.94 -5.65 23.12
C SER A 289 -10.08 -6.26 21.99
N PRO A 290 -9.91 -7.60 21.95
CA PRO A 290 -8.61 -8.25 21.91
C PRO A 290 -7.94 -8.22 20.53
N SER A 291 -6.61 -8.06 20.56
CA SER A 291 -5.71 -8.20 19.42
C SER A 291 -5.67 -9.65 18.92
N PRO A 292 -5.46 -9.89 17.61
CA PRO A 292 -5.18 -11.23 17.11
C PRO A 292 -3.82 -11.69 17.65
N SER A 293 -3.79 -12.80 18.37
CA SER A 293 -2.56 -13.47 18.78
C SER A 293 -1.90 -14.08 17.53
N CYS A 294 -0.79 -13.50 17.07
CA CYS A 294 0.10 -14.19 16.13
C CYS A 294 0.74 -15.38 16.85
N LYS A 295 0.62 -16.58 16.28
CA LYS A 295 1.51 -17.69 16.65
C LYS A 295 2.85 -17.42 15.97
N ASN A 296 3.92 -17.42 16.76
CA ASN A 296 5.30 -17.39 16.29
C ASN A 296 5.62 -18.59 15.38
#